data_AF-A0A971M6H0-F1
#
_entry.id   AF-A0A971M6H0-F1
#
_cell.length_a   1.000
_cell.length_b   1.000
_cell.length_c   1.000
_cell.angle_alpha   90.00
_cell.angle_beta   90.00
_cell.angle_gamma   90.00
#
_symmetry.space_group_name_H-M   'P 1'
#
loop_
_entity.id
_entity.type
_entity.pdbx_description
1 polymer ?
#
loop_
_entity_poly.entity_id
_entity_poly.type
_entity_poly.pdbx_seq_one_letter_code
_entity_poly.pdbx_strand_id
1 'polypeptide(L)' 'AAWAIDFYKKHGYALMDNKDELLRRYWDIPDRQIETSCVLGKRMKNRRR' A
#
# COMPACT_ATOMS: atom_id res chain seq x y z
N ALA A 1 -3.22 11.20 7.31
CA ALA A 1 -2.39 10.50 6.30
C ALA A 1 -2.39 11.15 4.89
N ALA A 2 -3.19 12.20 4.62
CA ALA A 2 -3.40 12.72 3.26
C ALA A 2 -2.10 13.12 2.52
N TRP A 3 -1.21 13.87 3.17
CA TRP A 3 0.04 14.32 2.54
C TRP A 3 0.93 13.16 2.06
N ALA A 4 1.11 12.12 2.89
CA ALA A 4 1.94 10.97 2.53
C ALA A 4 1.31 10.18 1.36
N ILE A 5 -0.01 10.02 1.37
CA ILE A 5 -0.74 9.36 0.28
C ILE A 5 -0.54 10.12 -1.03
N ASP A 6 -0.72 11.44 -1.03
CA ASP A 6 -0.56 12.27 -2.23
C ASP A 6 0.88 12.30 -2.72
N PHE A 7 1.85 12.32 -1.80
CA PHE A 7 3.27 12.21 -2.13
C PHE A 7 3.55 10.92 -2.90
N TYR A 8 3.15 9.76 -2.38
CA TYR A 8 3.43 8.48 -3.04
C TYR A 8 2.61 8.28 -4.32
N LYS A 9 1.38 8.79 -4.38
CA LYS A 9 0.59 8.83 -5.62
C LYS A 9 1.34 9.56 -6.74
N LYS A 10 1.94 10.72 -6.46
CA LYS A 10 2.79 11.45 -7.41
C LYS A 10 4.03 10.67 -7.86
N HIS A 11 4.54 9.75 -7.04
CA HIS A 11 5.68 8.89 -7.36
C HIS A 11 5.30 7.60 -8.11
N GLY A 12 4.03 7.49 -8.54
CA GLY A 12 3.53 6.36 -9.33
C GLY A 12 3.06 5.17 -8.50
N TYR A 13 2.80 5.38 -7.21
CA TYR A 13 2.08 4.41 -6.40
C TYR A 13 0.56 4.62 -6.54
N ALA A 14 -0.21 3.55 -6.36
CA ALA A 14 -1.66 3.58 -6.37
C ALA A 14 -2.20 2.87 -5.12
N LEU A 15 -3.40 3.25 -4.69
CA LEU A 15 -4.10 2.55 -3.61
C LEU A 15 -4.42 1.12 -4.07
N MET A 16 -4.20 0.17 -3.17
CA MET A 16 -4.49 -1.25 -3.41
C MET A 16 -5.84 -1.61 -2.79
N ASP A 17 -6.73 -2.20 -3.58
CA ASP A 17 -8.06 -2.62 -3.10
C ASP A 17 -7.98 -3.80 -2.11
N ASN A 18 -6.97 -4.65 -2.24
CA ASN A 18 -6.73 -5.81 -1.37
C ASN A 18 -5.86 -5.49 -0.13
N LYS A 19 -6.03 -4.29 0.43
CA LYS A 19 -5.27 -3.82 1.60
C LYS A 19 -5.26 -4.84 2.76
N ASP A 20 -6.43 -5.33 3.14
CA ASP A 20 -6.60 -6.12 4.37
C ASP A 20 -5.88 -7.47 4.26
N GLU A 21 -5.97 -8.11 3.09
CA GLU A 21 -5.23 -9.34 2.78
C GLU A 21 -3.72 -9.10 2.86
N LEU A 22 -3.23 -8.01 2.26
CA LEU A 22 -1.80 -7.67 2.27
C LEU A 22 -1.29 -7.38 3.68
N LEU A 23 -2.06 -6.64 4.49
CA LEU A 23 -1.67 -6.32 5.86
C LEU A 23 -1.63 -7.57 6.74
N ARG A 24 -2.65 -8.44 6.68
CA ARG A 24 -2.65 -9.70 7.44
C ARG A 24 -1.56 -10.68 6.99
N ARG A 25 -1.18 -10.63 5.71
CA ARG A 25 -0.17 -11.54 5.15
C ARG A 25 1.26 -11.17 5.53
N TYR A 26 1.56 -9.88 5.58
CA TYR A 26 2.94 -9.39 5.70
C TYR A 26 3.24 -8.76 7.07
N TRP A 27 2.22 -8.44 7.87
CA TRP A 27 2.38 -7.86 9.20
C TRP A 27 1.52 -8.58 10.24
N ASP A 28 2.05 -8.68 11.45
CA ASP A 28 1.29 -9.08 12.64
C ASP A 28 0.85 -7.81 13.40
N ILE A 29 -0.35 -7.31 13.06
CA ILE A 29 -0.93 -6.09 13.64
C ILE A 29 -2.41 -6.31 14.00
N PRO A 30 -2.95 -5.60 15.02
CA PRO A 30 -4.36 -5.72 15.39
C PRO A 30 -5.32 -5.25 14.29
N ASP A 31 -6.52 -5.83 14.24
CA ASP A 31 -7.55 -5.51 13.23
C ASP A 31 -7.89 -4.01 13.15
N ARG A 32 -7.91 -3.29 14.28
CA ARG A 32 -8.11 -1.82 14.28
C ARG A 32 -7.01 -1.05 13.53
N GLN A 33 -5.77 -1.54 13.57
CA GLN A 33 -4.68 -0.95 12.79
C GLN A 33 -4.82 -1.30 11.31
N ILE A 34 -5.35 -2.47 10.98
CA ILE A 34 -5.68 -2.84 9.61
C ILE A 34 -6.73 -1.86 9.07
N GLU A 35 -7.84 -1.65 9.77
CA GLU A 35 -8.93 -0.74 9.37
C GLU A 35 -8.43 0.68 9.08
N THR A 36 -7.58 1.21 9.96
CA THR A 36 -7.07 2.60 9.89
C THR A 36 -5.87 2.78 8.96
N SER A 37 -5.29 1.69 8.45
CA SER A 37 -4.14 1.73 7.54
C SER A 37 -4.55 1.92 6.07
N CYS A 38 -3.57 2.23 5.22
CA CYS A 38 -3.71 2.21 3.77
C CYS A 38 -2.49 1.53 3.14
N VAL A 39 -2.69 0.82 2.03
CA VAL A 39 -1.59 0.17 1.29
C VAL A 39 -1.49 0.81 -0.09
N LEU A 40 -0.26 1.18 -0.45
CA LEU A 40 0.10 1.79 -1.72
C LEU A 40 1.07 0.86 -2.46
N GLY A 41 0.73 0.50 -3.68
CA GLY A 41 1.53 -0.38 -4.53
C GLY A 41 2.03 0.35 -5.78
N LYS A 42 3.23 -0.02 -6.27
CA LYS A 42 3.76 0.47 -7.54
C LYS A 42 4.13 -0.72 -8.41
N ARG A 43 3.60 -0.76 -9.63
CA ARG A 43 3.94 -1.82 -10.59
C ARG A 43 5.37 -1.62 -11.08
N MET A 44 6.26 -2.49 -10.63
CA MET A 44 7.63 -2.57 -11.13
C MET A 44 7.59 -3.15 -12.54
N LYS A 45 8.05 -2.40 -13.54
CA LYS A 45 8.32 -2.97 -14.87
C LYS A 45 9.59 -3.81 -14.74
N ASN A 46 9.51 -5.11 -15.04
CA ASN A 46 10.72 -5.93 -15.16
C ASN A 46 11.63 -5.29 -16.21
N ARG A 47 12.75 -4.72 -15.77
CA ARG A 47 13.85 -4.32 -16.66
C ARG A 47 14.58 -5.60 -17.07
N ARG A 48 13.94 -6.44 -17.88
CA ARG A 48 14.67 -7.44 -18.66
C ARG A 48 15.47 -6.65 -19.70
N ARG A 49 16.76 -6.49 -19.42
CA ARG A 49 17.79 -6.27 -20.45
C ARG A 49 17.98 -7.56 -21.21
#